data_AF-A0A1N6D6S8-F1
#
_entry.id   AF-A0A1N6D6S8-F1
#
_cell.length_a   1.000
_cell.length_b   1.000
_cell.length_c   1.000
_cell.angle_alpha   90.00
_cell.angle_beta   90.00
_cell.angle_gamma   90.00
#
_symmetry.space_group_name_H-M   'P 1'
#
loop_
_entity.id
_entity.type
_entity.pdbx_description
1 polymer ?
#
loop_
_entity_poly.entity_id
_entity_poly.type
_entity_poly.pdbx_seq_one_letter_code
_entity_poly.pdbx_strand_id
1 'polypeptide(L)'
;MKPLFVICCCLSFLSLHAQQDIKVSATVGSRSLPLSGVNKQLTAIVFLSPDCPLSQNYTLVLNEIQKSRKELLQIIGVLPNAVDYSEHEIVSFKNKYAIGFPLLRDKKGVLVHYTHATITPEVFLYDSKAVLLYKGAIDDWAISLGKKKRQTDQHYLRNAIDNYLQHKEVSPSETKAVGCFISNK
;
A
#
# COMPACT_ATOMS: atom_id res chain seq x y z
N MET A 1 -1.21 51.50 49.67
CA MET A 1 -2.57 51.13 49.20
C MET A 1 -2.46 50.46 47.83
N LYS A 2 -2.77 49.15 47.78
CA LYS A 2 -3.00 48.23 46.63
C LYS A 2 -1.89 48.05 45.56
N PRO A 3 -1.29 46.85 45.44
CA PRO A 3 -0.48 46.46 44.28
C PRO A 3 -1.39 45.95 43.15
N LEU A 4 -1.16 46.42 41.93
CA LEU A 4 -1.82 45.92 40.73
C LEU A 4 -0.90 44.85 40.09
N PHE A 5 -1.20 43.59 40.39
CA PHE A 5 -0.58 42.43 39.75
C PHE A 5 -1.08 42.35 38.30
N VAL A 6 -0.25 42.75 37.34
CA VAL A 6 -0.48 42.42 35.93
C VAL A 6 0.10 41.04 35.69
N ILE A 7 -0.77 40.03 35.78
CA ILE A 7 -0.47 38.67 35.37
C ILE A 7 -0.40 38.69 33.84
N CYS A 8 0.82 38.81 33.30
CA CYS A 8 1.10 38.61 31.90
C CYS A 8 0.98 37.11 31.61
N CYS A 9 -0.19 36.71 31.14
CA CYS A 9 -0.50 35.37 30.67
C CYS A 9 0.28 35.13 29.36
N CYS A 10 1.56 34.77 29.46
CA CYS A 10 2.31 34.16 28.36
C CYS A 10 1.75 32.75 28.14
N LEU A 11 0.62 32.69 27.44
CA LEU A 11 0.13 31.50 26.75
C LEU A 11 1.18 31.12 25.70
N SER A 12 2.20 30.39 26.13
CA SER A 12 3.04 29.62 25.24
C SER A 12 2.11 28.65 24.51
N PHE A 13 1.80 29.01 23.27
CA PHE A 13 1.14 28.16 22.28
C PHE A 13 1.98 26.88 22.12
N LEU A 14 1.72 25.90 22.99
CA LEU A 14 1.96 24.50 22.73
C LEU A 14 1.15 24.21 21.48
N SER A 15 1.82 24.25 20.32
CA SER A 15 1.28 23.76 19.07
C SER A 15 0.92 22.31 19.29
N LEU A 16 -0.35 22.09 19.62
CA LEU A 16 -1.01 20.80 19.60
C LEU A 16 -1.02 20.38 18.13
N HIS A 17 0.09 19.80 17.68
CA HIS A 17 0.08 18.97 16.50
C HIS A 17 -0.80 17.79 16.86
N ALA A 18 -2.10 17.95 16.58
CA ALA A 18 -3.01 16.83 16.44
C ALA A 18 -2.47 16.02 15.26
N GLN A 19 -1.51 15.16 15.56
CA GLN A 19 -1.12 14.04 14.71
C GLN A 19 -2.41 13.26 14.53
N GLN A 20 -3.08 13.45 13.40
CA GLN A 20 -4.23 12.64 13.07
C GLN A 20 -3.67 11.24 12.84
N ASP A 21 -3.79 10.39 13.85
CA ASP A 21 -3.64 8.95 13.69
C ASP A 21 -4.72 8.53 12.69
N ILE A 22 -4.35 8.48 11.42
CA ILE A 22 -5.23 8.00 10.37
C ILE A 22 -5.39 6.50 10.62
N LYS A 23 -6.36 6.15 11.46
CA LYS A 23 -6.94 4.82 11.52
C LYS A 23 -7.68 4.62 10.21
N VAL A 24 -6.94 4.32 9.14
CA VAL A 24 -7.50 3.70 7.94
C VAL A 24 -7.93 2.31 8.37
N SER A 25 -9.08 2.23 9.06
CA SER A 25 -9.79 1.00 9.28
C SER A 25 -10.41 0.62 7.94
N ALA A 26 -9.60 0.00 7.07
CA ALA A 26 -10.15 -0.74 5.94
C ALA A 26 -11.15 -1.74 6.53
N THR A 27 -12.43 -1.51 6.28
CA THR A 27 -13.51 -2.32 6.85
C THR A 27 -13.57 -3.61 6.05
N VAL A 28 -12.84 -4.63 6.50
CA VAL A 28 -12.85 -5.99 5.95
C VAL A 28 -14.01 -6.73 6.60
N GLY A 29 -15.24 -6.47 6.16
CA GLY A 29 -16.42 -6.94 6.90
C GLY A 29 -16.37 -6.45 8.37
N SER A 30 -16.57 -7.34 9.34
CA SER A 30 -16.53 -7.03 10.79
C SER A 30 -15.13 -6.88 11.40
N ARG A 31 -14.05 -6.90 10.61
CA ARG A 31 -12.67 -6.68 11.10
C ARG A 31 -12.02 -5.45 10.47
N SER A 32 -11.65 -4.50 11.32
CA SER A 32 -10.76 -3.37 11.00
C SER A 32 -9.32 -3.87 11.02
N LEU A 33 -8.58 -3.72 9.92
CA LEU A 33 -7.12 -3.86 9.92
C LEU A 33 -6.49 -2.48 10.09
N PRO A 34 -5.98 -2.11 11.27
CA PRO A 34 -5.23 -0.88 11.43
C PRO A 34 -3.89 -1.00 10.68
N LEU A 35 -3.63 -0.11 9.72
CA LEU A 35 -2.30 -0.01 9.09
C LEU A 35 -1.20 0.24 10.14
N SER A 36 -1.54 0.92 11.23
CA SER A 36 -0.68 1.26 12.37
C SER A 36 -0.62 0.20 13.49
N GLY A 37 -1.27 -0.96 13.33
CA GLY A 37 -1.27 -2.05 14.33
C GLY A 37 -0.67 -3.36 13.81
N VAL A 38 -0.10 -3.34 12.61
CA VAL A 38 0.63 -4.47 12.06
C VAL A 38 1.99 -4.53 12.75
N ASN A 39 2.30 -5.63 13.44
CA ASN A 39 3.60 -5.86 14.11
C ASN A 39 4.75 -6.15 13.12
N LYS A 40 4.71 -5.51 11.94
CA LYS A 40 5.70 -5.61 10.87
C LYS A 40 6.29 -4.23 10.64
N GLN A 41 7.57 -4.21 10.28
CA GLN A 41 8.27 -2.95 10.03
C GLN A 41 7.78 -2.27 8.74
N LEU A 42 7.27 -3.06 7.80
CA LEU A 42 6.81 -2.61 6.49
C LEU A 42 5.45 -3.20 6.16
N THR A 43 4.59 -2.38 5.56
CA THR A 43 3.32 -2.81 4.96
C THR A 43 3.25 -2.36 3.51
N ALA A 44 3.05 -3.30 2.57
CA ALA A 44 2.81 -2.98 1.17
C ALA A 44 1.34 -3.23 0.83
N ILE A 45 0.62 -2.16 0.50
CA ILE A 45 -0.72 -2.23 -0.09
C ILE A 45 -0.55 -2.35 -1.60
N VAL A 46 -1.13 -3.38 -2.20
CA VAL A 46 -1.01 -3.61 -3.65
C VAL A 46 -2.40 -3.71 -4.25
N PHE A 47 -2.77 -2.76 -5.09
CA PHE A 47 -4.02 -2.80 -5.83
C PHE A 47 -3.89 -3.82 -6.96
N LEU A 48 -4.83 -4.77 -7.03
CA LEU A 48 -4.81 -5.89 -7.95
C LEU A 48 -6.20 -6.07 -8.59
N SER A 49 -6.20 -6.66 -9.78
CA SER A 49 -7.43 -7.03 -10.50
C SER A 49 -7.36 -8.51 -10.92
N PRO A 50 -8.26 -9.39 -10.45
CA PRO A 50 -8.29 -10.81 -10.82
C PRO A 50 -8.37 -11.10 -12.32
N ASP A 51 -8.96 -10.20 -13.09
CA ASP A 51 -9.14 -10.25 -14.55
C ASP A 51 -7.98 -9.61 -15.33
N CYS A 52 -7.02 -8.94 -14.66
CA CYS A 52 -5.87 -8.30 -15.30
C CYS A 52 -4.70 -9.28 -15.40
N PRO A 53 -4.21 -9.62 -16.61
CA PRO A 53 -3.06 -10.51 -16.78
C PRO A 53 -1.78 -9.99 -16.11
N LEU A 54 -1.61 -8.66 -15.98
CA LEU A 54 -0.46 -8.09 -15.28
C LEU A 54 -0.58 -8.38 -13.79
N SER A 55 -1.70 -8.07 -13.15
CA SER A 55 -1.93 -8.40 -11.73
C SER A 55 -1.75 -9.89 -11.46
N GLN A 56 -2.29 -10.76 -12.32
CA GLN A 56 -2.11 -12.20 -12.25
C GLN A 56 -0.63 -12.62 -12.22
N ASN A 57 0.19 -12.17 -13.16
CA ASN A 57 1.61 -12.52 -13.18
C ASN A 57 2.37 -11.93 -11.98
N TYR A 58 2.06 -10.69 -11.60
CA TYR A 58 2.72 -10.03 -10.49
C TYR A 58 2.43 -10.67 -9.13
N THR A 59 1.32 -11.39 -8.95
CA THR A 59 1.10 -12.14 -7.71
C THR A 59 2.19 -13.16 -7.41
N LEU A 60 2.81 -13.75 -8.43
CA LEU A 60 3.93 -14.69 -8.26
C LEU A 60 5.15 -13.98 -7.68
N VAL A 61 5.51 -12.83 -8.24
CA VAL A 61 6.62 -11.98 -7.73
C VAL A 61 6.33 -11.49 -6.31
N LEU A 62 5.10 -11.05 -6.04
CA LEU A 62 4.69 -10.59 -4.72
C LEU A 62 4.73 -11.71 -3.68
N ASN A 63 4.35 -12.93 -4.05
CA ASN A 63 4.46 -14.10 -3.18
C ASN A 63 5.93 -14.37 -2.79
N GLU A 64 6.85 -14.27 -3.74
CA GLU A 64 8.29 -14.42 -3.45
C GLU A 64 8.80 -13.33 -2.52
N ILE A 65 8.41 -12.07 -2.76
CA ILE A 65 8.77 -10.93 -1.89
C ILE A 65 8.25 -11.17 -0.47
N GLN A 66 6.96 -11.46 -0.31
CA GLN A 66 6.34 -11.76 0.99
C GLN A 66 7.05 -12.91 1.70
N LYS A 67 7.33 -14.01 0.99
CA LYS A 67 8.01 -15.18 1.56
C LYS A 67 9.42 -14.84 2.04
N SER A 68 10.17 -14.05 1.27
CA SER A 68 11.57 -13.70 1.57
C SER A 68 11.74 -12.69 2.71
N ARG A 69 10.66 -12.01 3.11
CA ARG A 69 10.67 -10.94 4.14
C ARG A 69 9.53 -11.09 5.15
N LYS A 70 8.95 -12.29 5.32
CA LYS A 70 7.73 -12.52 6.11
C LYS A 70 7.76 -11.98 7.55
N GLU A 71 8.95 -11.87 8.15
CA GLU A 71 9.11 -11.36 9.51
C GLU A 71 9.03 -9.84 9.58
N LEU A 72 9.40 -9.15 8.50
CA LEU A 72 9.55 -7.69 8.44
C LEU A 72 8.48 -7.01 7.60
N LEU A 73 7.92 -7.72 6.62
CA LEU A 73 6.99 -7.21 5.62
C LEU A 73 5.64 -7.92 5.71
N GLN A 74 4.58 -7.14 5.56
CA GLN A 74 3.26 -7.64 5.21
C GLN A 74 2.80 -7.04 3.88
N ILE A 75 2.58 -7.88 2.88
CA ILE A 75 1.84 -7.51 1.68
C ILE A 75 0.34 -7.70 1.94
N ILE A 76 -0.47 -6.77 1.45
CA ILE A 76 -1.94 -6.83 1.44
C ILE A 76 -2.39 -6.52 0.02
N GLY A 77 -3.02 -7.49 -0.64
CA GLY A 77 -3.66 -7.27 -1.93
C GLY A 77 -5.02 -6.60 -1.73
N VAL A 78 -5.32 -5.57 -2.52
CA VAL A 78 -6.58 -4.83 -2.47
C VAL A 78 -7.26 -4.92 -3.82
N LEU A 79 -8.52 -5.32 -3.81
CA LEU A 79 -9.39 -5.35 -4.98
C LEU A 79 -10.25 -4.07 -4.96
N PRO A 80 -10.03 -3.12 -5.88
CA PRO A 80 -10.76 -1.86 -5.94
C PRO A 80 -12.27 -2.04 -6.10
N ASN A 81 -13.07 -1.04 -5.71
CA ASN A 81 -14.52 -1.01 -5.92
C ASN A 81 -14.96 -0.82 -7.38
N ALA A 82 -14.03 -0.59 -8.31
CA ALA A 82 -14.35 -0.43 -9.74
C ALA A 82 -15.05 -1.67 -10.33
N VAL A 83 -14.75 -2.86 -9.79
CA VAL A 83 -15.37 -4.14 -10.18
C VAL A 83 -15.77 -4.91 -8.92
N ASP A 84 -17.02 -5.37 -8.85
CA ASP A 84 -17.51 -6.19 -7.73
C ASP A 84 -17.27 -7.68 -8.02
N TYR A 85 -16.09 -8.17 -7.64
CA TYR A 85 -15.76 -9.59 -7.76
C TYR A 85 -16.50 -10.42 -6.71
N SER A 86 -17.11 -11.52 -7.17
CA SER A 86 -17.72 -12.53 -6.31
C SER A 86 -16.67 -13.24 -5.44
N GLU A 87 -17.11 -13.84 -4.33
CA GLU A 87 -16.21 -14.68 -3.51
C GLU A 87 -15.54 -15.78 -4.32
N HIS A 88 -16.28 -16.38 -5.24
CA HIS A 88 -15.77 -17.47 -6.07
C HIS A 88 -14.62 -17.01 -6.98
N GLU A 89 -14.73 -15.82 -7.58
CA GLU A 89 -13.66 -15.25 -8.40
C GLU A 89 -12.41 -14.94 -7.57
N ILE A 90 -12.59 -14.39 -6.37
CA ILE A 90 -11.49 -14.05 -5.47
C ILE A 90 -10.78 -15.32 -4.97
N VAL A 91 -11.54 -16.34 -4.55
CA VAL A 91 -10.99 -17.63 -4.13
C VAL A 91 -10.28 -18.33 -5.30
N SER A 92 -10.88 -18.31 -6.49
CA SER A 92 -10.27 -18.86 -7.69
C SER A 92 -8.95 -18.16 -8.04
N PHE A 93 -8.92 -16.83 -7.96
CA PHE A 93 -7.72 -16.03 -8.16
C PHE A 93 -6.63 -16.37 -7.13
N LYS A 94 -7.01 -16.42 -5.85
CA LYS A 94 -6.11 -16.78 -4.76
C LYS A 94 -5.49 -18.17 -4.97
N ASN A 95 -6.32 -19.16 -5.28
CA ASN A 95 -5.87 -20.54 -5.43
C ASN A 95 -5.02 -20.74 -6.68
N LYS A 96 -5.45 -20.20 -7.82
CA LYS A 96 -4.76 -20.36 -9.11
C LYS A 96 -3.33 -19.81 -9.09
N TYR A 97 -3.10 -18.69 -8.39
CA TYR A 97 -1.78 -18.06 -8.30
C TYR A 97 -1.11 -18.27 -6.94
N ALA A 98 -1.63 -19.20 -6.13
CA ALA A 98 -1.11 -19.54 -4.80
C ALA A 98 -0.83 -18.31 -3.92
N ILE A 99 -1.74 -17.34 -3.91
CA ILE A 99 -1.56 -16.05 -3.24
C ILE A 99 -1.50 -16.27 -1.72
N GLY A 100 -0.31 -16.09 -1.15
CA GLY A 100 -0.01 -16.34 0.25
C GLY A 100 -0.29 -15.16 1.19
N PHE A 101 -0.54 -13.98 0.63
CA PHE A 101 -0.88 -12.77 1.38
C PHE A 101 -2.40 -12.52 1.44
N PRO A 102 -2.90 -11.74 2.42
CA PRO A 102 -4.32 -11.39 2.49
C PRO A 102 -4.81 -10.63 1.26
N LEU A 103 -6.02 -10.95 0.81
CA LEU A 103 -6.76 -10.19 -0.20
C LEU A 103 -7.96 -9.49 0.45
N LEU A 104 -8.09 -8.19 0.23
CA LEU A 104 -9.17 -7.35 0.75
C LEU A 104 -9.99 -6.80 -0.40
N ARG A 105 -11.32 -6.76 -0.24
CA ARG A 105 -12.18 -5.99 -1.14
C ARG A 105 -12.38 -4.59 -0.58
N ASP A 106 -12.03 -3.58 -1.36
CA ASP A 106 -12.26 -2.20 -1.00
C ASP A 106 -13.62 -1.72 -1.50
N LYS A 107 -14.72 -2.36 -1.04
CA LYS A 107 -16.08 -2.12 -1.57
C LYS A 107 -16.53 -0.66 -1.52
N LYS A 108 -16.00 0.10 -0.55
CA LYS A 108 -16.34 1.52 -0.34
C LYS A 108 -15.31 2.49 -0.92
N GLY A 109 -14.27 1.99 -1.61
CA GLY A 109 -13.20 2.81 -2.17
C GLY A 109 -12.32 3.51 -1.12
N VAL A 110 -12.37 3.11 0.16
CA VAL A 110 -11.68 3.80 1.26
C VAL A 110 -10.16 3.76 1.04
N LEU A 111 -9.64 2.62 0.61
CA LEU A 111 -8.21 2.47 0.32
C LEU A 111 -7.83 3.17 -0.98
N VAL A 112 -8.64 3.05 -2.04
CA VAL A 112 -8.42 3.79 -3.30
C VAL A 112 -8.34 5.30 -3.03
N HIS A 113 -9.26 5.85 -2.24
CA HIS A 113 -9.26 7.27 -1.88
C HIS A 113 -8.08 7.65 -0.99
N TYR A 114 -7.69 6.81 -0.04
CA TYR A 114 -6.56 7.07 0.85
C TYR A 114 -5.22 7.06 0.13
N THR A 115 -4.98 6.10 -0.76
CA THR A 115 -3.71 5.95 -1.47
C THR A 115 -3.64 6.76 -2.77
N HIS A 116 -4.79 7.24 -3.26
CA HIS A 116 -4.94 7.79 -4.61
C HIS A 116 -4.50 6.81 -5.70
N ALA A 117 -4.76 5.51 -5.51
CA ALA A 117 -4.46 4.51 -6.52
C ALA A 117 -5.24 4.78 -7.81
N THR A 118 -4.57 4.62 -8.94
CA THR A 118 -5.15 4.88 -10.26
C THR A 118 -4.99 3.72 -11.22
N ILE A 119 -4.11 2.76 -10.92
CA ILE A 119 -3.74 1.66 -11.82
C ILE A 119 -3.82 0.31 -11.10
N THR A 120 -4.12 -0.76 -11.84
CA THR A 120 -3.86 -2.14 -11.41
C THR A 120 -2.91 -2.88 -12.36
N PRO A 121 -1.78 -3.44 -11.87
CA PRO A 121 -1.33 -3.42 -10.48
C PRO A 121 -0.52 -2.17 -10.09
N GLU A 122 -0.68 -1.71 -8.85
CA GLU A 122 0.03 -0.55 -8.28
C GLU A 122 0.34 -0.78 -6.79
N VAL A 123 1.54 -0.41 -6.35
CA VAL A 123 2.05 -0.65 -4.99
C VAL A 123 2.13 0.65 -4.21
N PHE A 124 1.85 0.57 -2.91
CA PHE A 124 2.07 1.61 -1.90
C PHE A 124 2.75 0.97 -0.69
N LEU A 125 4.02 1.29 -0.45
CA LEU A 125 4.83 0.77 0.66
C LEU A 125 4.89 1.78 1.79
N TYR A 126 4.53 1.35 2.99
CA TYR A 126 4.54 2.15 4.21
C TYR A 126 5.47 1.56 5.26
N ASP A 127 6.03 2.43 6.10
CA ASP A 127 6.70 2.02 7.34
C ASP A 127 5.70 1.74 8.48
N SER A 128 6.21 1.33 9.65
CA SER A 128 5.42 1.07 10.85
C SER A 128 4.75 2.31 11.45
N LYS A 129 5.13 3.52 11.01
CA LYS A 129 4.52 4.80 11.38
C LYS A 129 3.52 5.30 10.34
N ALA A 130 3.17 4.44 9.37
CA ALA A 130 2.30 4.76 8.24
C ALA A 130 2.82 5.89 7.33
N VAL A 131 4.14 6.12 7.30
CA VAL A 131 4.77 7.02 6.33
C VAL A 131 4.91 6.30 4.99
N LEU A 132 4.45 6.93 3.90
CA LEU A 132 4.61 6.41 2.55
C LEU A 132 6.08 6.48 2.13
N LEU A 133 6.68 5.32 1.88
CA LEU A 133 8.08 5.19 1.46
C LEU A 133 8.22 5.08 -0.06
N TYR A 134 7.30 4.36 -0.70
CA TYR A 134 7.35 4.09 -2.13
C TYR A 134 5.94 3.93 -2.71
N LYS A 135 5.72 4.44 -3.92
CA LYS A 135 4.54 4.12 -4.72
C LYS A 135 4.86 3.87 -6.19
N GLY A 136 4.10 3.00 -6.84
CA GLY A 136 4.20 2.78 -8.30
C GLY A 136 4.28 1.32 -8.72
N ALA A 137 5.13 1.04 -9.70
CA ALA A 137 5.29 -0.29 -10.29
C ALA A 137 5.96 -1.28 -9.32
N ILE A 138 5.74 -2.59 -9.53
CA ILE A 138 6.46 -3.63 -8.78
C ILE A 138 7.92 -3.69 -9.27
N ASP A 139 8.11 -3.67 -10.58
CA ASP A 139 9.37 -3.75 -11.30
C ASP A 139 9.21 -3.18 -12.73
N ASP A 140 10.22 -3.31 -13.59
CA ASP A 140 10.19 -2.84 -14.99
C ASP A 140 9.84 -3.92 -16.04
N TRP A 141 9.28 -5.06 -15.63
CA TRP A 141 8.90 -6.14 -16.54
C TRP A 141 7.82 -5.69 -17.53
N ALA A 142 6.80 -4.99 -17.06
CA ALA A 142 5.75 -4.43 -17.91
C ALA A 142 6.18 -3.07 -18.47
N ILE A 143 6.30 -2.97 -19.80
CA ILE A 143 6.67 -1.72 -20.49
C ILE A 143 5.41 -0.89 -20.78
N SER A 144 4.37 -1.55 -21.29
CA SER A 144 3.05 -1.00 -21.54
C SER A 144 2.04 -2.14 -21.56
N LEU A 145 0.74 -1.83 -21.65
CA LEU A 145 -0.28 -2.86 -21.91
C LEU A 145 0.10 -3.65 -23.18
N GLY A 146 0.14 -4.98 -23.07
CA GLY A 146 0.52 -5.88 -24.16
C GLY A 146 2.03 -5.97 -24.48
N LYS A 147 2.90 -5.20 -23.82
CA LYS A 147 4.35 -5.20 -24.09
C LYS A 147 5.15 -5.41 -22.80
N LYS A 148 6.02 -6.42 -22.82
CA LYS A 148 6.85 -6.81 -21.67
C LYS A 148 8.30 -7.04 -22.07
N LYS A 149 9.20 -6.91 -21.09
CA LYS A 149 10.58 -7.36 -21.21
C LYS A 149 10.66 -8.89 -21.14
N ARG A 150 11.75 -9.44 -21.69
CA ARG A 150 12.11 -10.86 -21.48
C ARG A 150 12.67 -11.11 -20.08
N GLN A 151 13.40 -10.13 -19.55
CA GLN A 151 14.02 -10.14 -18.24
C GLN A 151 13.74 -8.80 -17.55
N THR A 152 13.51 -8.86 -16.25
CA THR A 152 13.37 -7.68 -15.39
C THR A 152 14.77 -7.17 -15.03
N ASP A 153 15.01 -5.87 -15.20
CA ASP A 153 16.30 -5.24 -14.89
C ASP A 153 16.21 -4.37 -13.63
N GLN A 154 15.03 -3.83 -13.32
CA GLN A 154 14.79 -2.94 -12.19
C GLN A 154 13.70 -3.50 -11.29
N HIS A 155 14.04 -3.82 -10.04
CA HIS A 155 13.11 -4.41 -9.07
C HIS A 155 12.63 -3.38 -8.04
N TYR A 156 11.86 -2.38 -8.47
CA TYR A 156 11.55 -1.20 -7.68
C TYR A 156 11.03 -1.47 -6.26
N LEU A 157 10.03 -2.35 -6.11
CA LEU A 157 9.49 -2.68 -4.78
C LEU A 157 10.54 -3.36 -3.89
N ARG A 158 11.31 -4.30 -4.44
CA ARG A 158 12.38 -4.99 -3.69
C ARG A 158 13.46 -4.00 -3.25
N ASN A 159 13.87 -3.12 -4.17
CA ASN A 159 14.88 -2.10 -3.90
C ASN A 159 14.39 -1.11 -2.83
N ALA A 160 13.13 -0.68 -2.87
CA ALA A 160 12.56 0.20 -1.85
C ALA A 160 12.55 -0.44 -0.46
N ILE A 161 12.13 -1.71 -0.38
CA ILE A 161 12.15 -2.49 0.86
C ILE A 161 13.59 -2.62 1.39
N ASP A 162 14.51 -3.07 0.54
CA ASP A 162 15.89 -3.35 0.95
C ASP A 162 16.65 -2.07 1.32
N ASN A 163 16.42 -0.96 0.63
CA ASN A 163 17.00 0.34 0.97
C ASN A 163 16.50 0.82 2.34
N TYR A 164 15.19 0.77 2.58
CA TYR A 164 14.63 1.18 3.87
C TYR A 164 15.19 0.33 5.03
N LEU A 165 15.21 -1.00 4.87
CA LEU A 165 15.74 -1.91 5.89
C LEU A 165 17.24 -1.74 6.15
N GLN A 166 17.99 -1.21 5.17
CA GLN A 166 19.41 -0.87 5.30
C GLN A 166 19.65 0.58 5.75
N HIS A 167 18.60 1.30 6.16
CA HIS A 167 18.67 2.72 6.52
C HIS A 167 19.22 3.62 5.40
N LYS A 168 18.96 3.26 4.15
CA LYS A 168 19.29 4.04 2.95
C LYS A 168 18.06 4.79 2.46
N GLU A 169 18.30 5.85 1.70
CA GLU A 169 17.23 6.58 1.00
C GLU A 169 16.50 5.65 0.02
N VAL A 170 15.17 5.72 0.02
CA VAL A 170 14.33 5.03 -0.97
C VAL A 170 14.29 5.88 -2.23
N SER A 171 15.14 5.55 -3.20
CA SER A 171 15.23 6.23 -4.49
C SER A 171 15.21 5.22 -5.66
N PRO A 172 14.31 5.38 -6.65
CA PRO A 172 13.20 6.34 -6.66
C PRO A 172 12.13 5.98 -5.62
N SER A 173 11.49 6.99 -5.03
CA SER A 173 10.31 6.82 -4.15
C SER A 173 8.99 6.74 -4.94
N GLU A 174 9.01 7.09 -6.22
CA GLU A 174 7.85 7.00 -7.12
C GLU A 174 8.27 6.47 -8.48
N THR A 175 7.50 5.52 -9.02
CA THR A 175 7.61 5.08 -10.42
C THR A 175 6.24 5.01 -11.07
N LYS A 176 6.22 4.97 -12.40
CA LYS A 176 4.99 4.84 -13.17
C LYS A 176 4.54 3.37 -13.20
N ALA A 177 3.39 3.07 -12.57
CA ALA A 177 2.72 1.78 -12.72
C ALA A 177 2.20 1.58 -14.15
N VAL A 178 2.22 0.33 -14.62
CA VAL A 178 1.69 -0.08 -15.92
C VAL A 178 0.54 -1.04 -15.69
N GLY A 179 -0.64 -0.70 -16.23
CA GLY A 179 -1.83 -1.49 -15.99
C GLY A 179 -3.10 -0.83 -16.48
N CYS A 180 -4.23 -1.43 -16.11
CA CYS A 180 -5.55 -0.88 -16.40
C CYS A 180 -5.90 0.21 -15.37
N PHE A 181 -6.65 1.22 -15.78
CA PHE A 181 -7.11 2.26 -14.87
C PHE A 181 -8.15 1.73 -13.89
N ILE A 182 -8.03 2.14 -12.63
CA ILE A 182 -9.09 2.04 -11.64
C ILE A 182 -10.12 3.11 -12.00
N SER A 183 -11.24 2.68 -12.59
CA SER A 183 -12.31 3.60 -12.96
C SER A 183 -13.14 3.94 -11.71
N ASN A 184 -13.02 5.18 -11.24
CA ASN A 184 -13.93 5.71 -10.23
C ASN A 184 -15.28 5.99 -10.90
N LYS A 185 -16.35 5.36 -10.41
CA LYS A 185 -17.73 5.77 -10.71
C LYS A 185 -18.15 6.90 -9.78
#